data_AF-A0A0G0GTU8-F1
#
_entry.id   AF-A0A0G0GTU8-F1
#
_cell.length_a   1.000
_cell.length_b   1.000
_cell.length_c   1.000
_cell.angle_alpha   90.00
_cell.angle_beta   90.00
_cell.angle_gamma   90.00
#
_symmetry.space_group_name_H-M   'P 1'
#
loop_
_entity.id
_entity.type
_entity.pdbx_description
1 polymer ?
#
loop_
_entity_poly.entity_id
_entity_poly.type
_entity_poly.pdbx_seq_one_letter_code
_entity_poly.pdbx_strand_id
1 'polypeptide(L)' 'GKNVIDRNLVNKNSILIGVGIRKDKDGLLKGDYDESEIKDAVSAFTPTPGGVGPVNVAFLLKNVLKAV' A
#
# COMPACT_ATOMS: atom_id res chain seq x y z
N GLY A 1 -11.18 -6.95 7.46
CA GLY A 1 -10.49 -7.81 6.46
C GLY A 1 -9.17 -8.31 7.03
N LYS A 2 -8.62 -9.40 6.50
CA LYS A 2 -7.32 -9.95 6.90
C LYS A 2 -6.18 -9.29 6.12
N ASN A 3 -4.95 -9.42 6.61
CA ASN A 3 -3.75 -9.15 5.80
C ASN A 3 -3.72 -10.17 4.64
N VAL A 4 -3.31 -9.71 3.46
CA VAL A 4 -3.19 -10.53 2.26
C VAL A 4 -1.76 -11.07 2.14
N ILE A 5 -0.77 -10.27 2.56
CA ILE A 5 0.64 -10.61 2.56
C ILE A 5 1.17 -10.57 4.00
N ASP A 6 1.93 -11.59 4.37
CA ASP A 6 2.68 -11.67 5.63
C ASP A 6 4.20 -11.77 5.38
N ARG A 7 4.98 -11.70 6.47
CA ARG A 7 6.45 -11.72 6.44
C ARG A 7 7.04 -12.97 5.78
N ASN A 8 6.38 -14.12 5.86
CA ASN A 8 6.92 -15.38 5.36
C ASN A 8 6.82 -15.50 3.83
N LEU A 9 6.02 -14.64 3.20
CA LEU A 9 5.80 -14.61 1.75
C LEU A 9 6.77 -13.68 1.01
N VAL A 10 7.68 -13.01 1.72
CA VAL A 10 8.56 -11.97 1.17
C VAL A 10 10.01 -12.17 1.58
N ASN A 11 10.92 -11.49 0.89
CA ASN A 11 12.35 -11.50 1.21
C ASN A 11 12.96 -10.10 1.11
N LYS A 12 14.24 -9.97 1.48
CA LYS A 12 14.95 -8.68 1.56
C LYS A 12 15.02 -7.91 0.24
N ASN A 13 14.83 -8.58 -0.89
CA ASN A 13 14.83 -7.97 -2.23
C ASN A 13 13.40 -7.65 -2.72
N SER A 14 12.35 -8.02 -1.98
CA SER A 14 10.98 -7.72 -2.35
C SER A 14 10.71 -6.21 -2.26
N ILE A 15 9.93 -5.70 -3.21
CA ILE A 15 9.33 -4.35 -3.17
C ILE A 15 7.83 -4.54 -3.16
N LEU A 16 7.16 -3.98 -2.15
CA LEU A 16 5.72 -4.12 -1.98
C LEU A 16 4.99 -2.84 -2.36
N ILE A 17 4.02 -2.97 -3.28
CA ILE A 17 3.11 -1.90 -3.66
C ILE A 17 1.70 -2.34 -3.25
N GLY A 18 1.25 -1.87 -2.09
CA GLY A 18 -0.07 -2.17 -1.53
C GLY A 18 -1.13 -1.21 -2.06
N VAL A 19 -2.22 -1.76 -2.60
CA VAL A 19 -3.35 -1.00 -3.18
C VAL A 19 -4.61 -1.19 -2.36
N GLY A 20 -4.77 -2.35 -1.74
CA GLY A 20 -5.94 -2.65 -0.94
C GLY A 20 -6.00 -1.76 0.29
N ILE A 21 -7.21 -1.31 0.60
CA ILE A 21 -7.50 -0.48 1.76
C ILE A 21 -8.74 -1.00 2.46
N ARG A 22 -8.69 -1.05 3.78
CA ARG A 22 -9.82 -1.44 4.63
C ARG A 22 -9.81 -0.67 5.94
N LYS A 23 -10.95 -0.65 6.62
CA LYS A 23 -11.01 -0.22 8.02
C LYS A 23 -10.81 -1.44 8.94
N ASP A 24 -10.03 -1.27 9.99
CA ASP A 24 -9.95 -2.23 11.09
C ASP A 24 -11.12 -2.05 12.07
N LYS A 25 -11.07 -2.77 13.20
CA LYS A 25 -12.14 -2.75 14.22
C LYS A 25 -12.29 -1.38 14.88
N ASP A 26 -11.21 -0.59 14.92
CA ASP A 26 -11.18 0.75 15.50
C ASP A 26 -11.47 1.83 14.45
N GLY A 27 -11.76 1.43 13.20
CA GLY A 27 -12.06 2.33 12.10
C GLY A 27 -10.84 2.91 11.40
N LEU A 28 -9.62 2.51 11.79
CA LEU A 28 -8.38 2.98 11.19
C LEU A 28 -8.13 2.30 9.85
N LEU A 29 -7.51 3.04 8.92
CA LEU A 29 -7.18 2.53 7.60
C LEU A 29 -5.96 1.59 7.68
N LYS A 30 -6.10 0.40 7.11
CA LYS A 30 -5.06 -0.63 7.01
C LYS A 30 -4.93 -1.12 5.57
N GLY A 31 -3.69 -1.40 5.17
CA GLY A 31 -3.33 -1.88 3.83
C GLY A 31 -3.19 -3.41 3.74
N ASP A 32 -2.65 -3.91 2.64
CA ASP A 32 -2.55 -5.35 2.34
C ASP A 32 -1.63 -6.16 3.27
N TYR A 33 -0.80 -5.49 4.07
CA TYR A 33 0.19 -6.07 4.98
C TYR A 33 0.31 -5.24 6.26
N ASP A 34 0.86 -5.84 7.32
CA ASP A 34 1.24 -5.12 8.54
C ASP A 34 2.64 -4.51 8.38
N GLU A 35 2.70 -3.18 8.36
CA GLU A 35 3.95 -2.42 8.19
C GLU A 35 4.99 -2.75 9.26
N SER A 36 4.57 -3.03 10.49
CA SER A 36 5.48 -3.36 11.58
C SER A 36 6.18 -4.72 11.37
N GLU A 37 5.50 -5.66 10.70
CA GLU A 37 6.05 -6.99 10.41
C GLU A 37 6.94 -7.01 9.17
N ILE A 38 6.59 -6.19 8.16
CA ILE A 38 7.25 -6.20 6.85
C ILE A 38 8.38 -5.19 6.70
N LYS A 39 8.43 -4.11 7.49
CA LYS A 39 9.43 -3.02 7.34
C LYS A 39 10.87 -3.52 7.28
N ASP A 40 11.20 -4.51 8.11
CA ASP A 40 12.54 -5.11 8.16
C ASP A 40 12.65 -6.38 7.31
N ALA A 41 11.61 -6.79 6.59
CA ALA A 41 11.60 -7.99 5.77
C ALA A 41 11.89 -7.69 4.29
N VAL A 42 11.63 -6.47 3.83
CA VAL A 42 11.62 -6.09 2.41
C VAL A 42 12.55 -4.93 2.11
N SER A 43 12.85 -4.69 0.83
CA SER A 43 13.69 -3.57 0.40
C SER A 43 12.94 -2.25 0.46
N ALA A 44 11.66 -2.25 0.12
CA ALA A 44 10.79 -1.07 0.15
C ALA A 44 9.32 -1.51 0.20
N PHE A 45 8.46 -0.64 0.75
CA PHE A 45 7.01 -0.84 0.76
C PHE A 45 6.28 0.50 0.70
N THR A 46 5.03 0.50 0.24
CA THR A 46 4.16 1.68 0.31
C THR A 46 3.39 1.73 1.63
N PRO A 47 3.34 2.87 2.35
CA PRO A 47 2.58 2.98 3.59
C PRO A 47 1.07 3.09 3.34
N THR A 48 0.26 2.71 4.32
CA THR A 48 -1.18 2.94 4.36
C THR A 48 -1.59 3.51 5.72
N PRO A 49 -2.09 4.76 5.79
CA PRO A 49 -2.38 5.70 4.70
C PRO A 49 -1.14 6.32 4.03
N GLY A 50 -1.31 6.91 2.85
CA GLY A 50 -0.31 7.80 2.23
C GLY A 50 0.49 7.20 1.06
N GLY A 51 0.31 5.92 0.73
CA GLY A 51 1.00 5.25 -0.38
C GLY A 51 0.35 5.48 -1.75
N VAL A 52 -0.33 4.47 -2.27
CA VAL A 52 -0.82 4.46 -3.68
C VAL A 52 -1.98 5.44 -3.92
N GLY A 53 -2.79 5.74 -2.90
CA GLY A 53 -3.96 6.63 -3.04
C GLY A 53 -3.65 8.01 -3.66
N PRO A 54 -2.69 8.79 -3.10
CA PRO A 54 -2.26 10.06 -3.67
C PRO A 54 -1.73 9.95 -5.11
N VAL A 55 -1.03 8.86 -5.44
CA VAL A 55 -0.53 8.61 -6.81
C VAL A 55 -1.70 8.46 -7.78
N ASN A 56 -2.75 7.73 -7.39
CA ASN A 56 -3.95 7.57 -8.23
C ASN A 56 -4.60 8.93 -8.54
N VAL A 57 -4.71 9.83 -7.56
CA VAL A 57 -5.26 11.18 -7.76
C VAL A 57 -4.38 11.99 -8.72
N ALA A 58 -3.06 11.95 -8.55
CA ALA A 58 -2.14 12.65 -9.45
C ALA A 58 -2.26 12.15 -10.91
N PHE A 59 -2.38 10.84 -11.11
CA PHE A 59 -2.56 10.26 -12.44
C PHE A 59 -3.95 10.53 -13.03
N LEU A 60 -5.00 10.60 -12.21
CA LEU A 60 -6.31 11.05 -12.66
C LEU A 60 -6.24 12.47 -13.22
N LEU A 61 -5.62 13.41 -12.50
CA LEU A 61 -5.44 14.79 -12.96
C LEU A 61 -4.57 14.87 -14.23
N LYS A 62 -3.50 14.08 -14.30
CA LYS A 62 -2.66 13.97 -15.50
C LYS A 62 -3.46 13.47 -16.70
N ASN A 63 -4.36 12.51 -16.50
CA ASN A 63 -5.20 11.99 -17.57
C ASN A 63 -6.23 13.02 -18.03
N VAL A 64 -6.79 13.81 -17.12
CA VAL A 64 -7.65 14.95 -17.48
C VAL A 64 -6.88 15.95 -18.33
N LEU A 65 -5.67 16.35 -17.93
CA LEU A 65 -4.85 17.29 -18.70
C LEU A 65 -4.48 16.78 -20.11
N LYS A 66 -4.25 15.47 -20.27
CA LYS A 66 -3.95 14.85 -21.57
C LYS A 66 -5.15 14.76 -22.51
N ALA A 67 -6.36 14.76 -21.96
CA ALA A 67 -7.59 14.64 -22.74
C ALA A 67 -8.04 15.97 -23.35
N VAL A 68 -7.50 17.09 -22.84
CA VAL A 68 -7.63 18.43 -23.40
C VAL A 68 -6.52 18.66 -24.44
#